data_AF-A0A0Q9XY24-F1
#
_entry.id   AF-A0A0Q9XY24-F1
#
_cell.length_a   1.000
_cell.length_b   1.000
_cell.length_c   1.000
_cell.angle_alpha   90.00
_cell.angle_beta   90.00
_cell.angle_gamma   90.00
#
_symmetry.space_group_name_H-M   'P 1'
#
loop_
_entity.id
_entity.type
_entity.pdbx_description
1 polymer ?
#
loop_
_entity_poly.entity_id
_entity_poly.type
_entity_poly.pdbx_seq_one_letter_code
_entity_poly.pdbx_strand_id
1 'polypeptide(L)'
;MNGKLIDYIQIILLLLILLSVNHKPLKKLKLIAKRALVVSLHFCSRAIPKKRNLIVFGGENGRGFRGNTKYLFLEMRKKPQLDCVWISKNDQVVAQLNKQGYQAYKHHSPKGVYYQLRAKLVIHSHSINDDFSKSFLGGAISYNTWHGVGLKKVWGANKKTFSYKILQ
;
A
#
# COMPACT_ATOMS: atom_id res chain seq x y z
N MET A 1 -44.19 -34.30 9.64
CA MET A 1 -42.93 -33.64 9.23
C MET A 1 -41.96 -34.74 8.84
N ASN A 2 -41.46 -34.76 7.60
CA ASN A 2 -40.61 -35.85 7.10
C ASN A 2 -39.36 -35.99 7.99
N GLY A 3 -39.06 -37.19 8.52
CA GLY A 3 -37.90 -37.41 9.40
C GLY A 3 -36.58 -36.91 8.78
N LYS A 4 -36.43 -37.10 7.46
CA LYS A 4 -35.30 -36.56 6.68
C LYS A 4 -35.17 -35.03 6.77
N LEU A 5 -36.29 -34.29 6.81
CA LEU A 5 -36.27 -32.83 6.92
C LEU A 5 -35.72 -32.38 8.28
N ILE A 6 -36.06 -33.08 9.36
CA ILE A 6 -35.54 -32.81 10.71
C ILE A 6 -34.04 -33.08 10.76
N ASP A 7 -33.59 -34.19 10.16
CA ASP A 7 -32.16 -34.53 10.08
C ASP A 7 -31.38 -33.47 9.29
N TYR A 8 -31.92 -32.99 8.16
CA TYR A 8 -31.29 -31.92 7.39
C TYR A 8 -31.19 -30.61 8.19
N ILE A 9 -32.25 -30.24 8.91
CA ILE A 9 -32.24 -29.04 9.77
C ILE A 9 -31.18 -29.18 10.87
N GLN A 10 -31.08 -30.35 11.51
CA GLN A 10 -30.11 -30.61 12.56
C GLN A 10 -28.67 -30.58 12.04
N ILE A 11 -28.40 -31.16 10.86
CA ILE A 11 -27.09 -31.10 10.21
C ILE A 11 -26.71 -29.66 9.88
N ILE A 12 -27.63 -28.88 9.30
CA ILE A 12 -27.40 -27.46 8.98
C ILE A 12 -27.10 -26.66 10.27
N LEU A 13 -27.85 -26.89 11.35
CA LEU A 13 -27.63 -26.22 12.64
C LEU A 13 -26.24 -26.54 13.22
N LEU A 14 -25.84 -27.82 13.20
CA LEU A 14 -24.51 -28.25 13.67
C LEU A 14 -23.39 -27.66 12.83
N LEU A 15 -23.55 -27.56 11.51
CA LEU A 15 -22.59 -26.91 10.62
C LEU A 15 -22.46 -25.40 10.92
N LEU A 16 -23.58 -24.71 11.19
CA LEU A 16 -23.58 -23.30 11.57
C LEU A 16 -22.89 -23.06 12.92
N ILE A 17 -23.14 -23.92 13.91
CA ILE A 17 -22.47 -23.87 15.21
C ILE A 17 -20.96 -24.13 15.04
N LEU A 18 -20.58 -25.15 14.27
CA LEU A 18 -19.18 -25.47 14.00
C LEU A 18 -18.45 -24.31 13.32
N LEU A 19 -19.07 -23.65 12.34
CA LEU A 19 -18.53 -22.46 11.68
C LEU A 19 -18.41 -21.25 12.63
N SER A 20 -19.39 -21.05 13.50
CA SER A 20 -19.42 -19.97 14.50
C SER A 20 -18.32 -20.15 15.56
N VAL A 21 -18.19 -21.36 16.10
CA VAL A 21 -17.18 -21.71 17.11
C VAL A 21 -15.78 -21.70 16.47
N ASN A 22 -15.63 -22.26 15.26
CA ASN A 22 -14.35 -22.34 14.55
C ASN A 22 -14.11 -21.14 13.61
N HIS A 23 -14.16 -19.94 14.17
CA HIS A 23 -13.93 -18.70 13.41
C HIS A 23 -12.46 -18.50 12.96
N LYS A 24 -11.51 -19.28 13.49
CA LYS A 24 -10.06 -19.19 13.17
C LYS A 24 -9.75 -19.50 11.69
N PRO A 25 -10.19 -20.63 11.09
CA PRO A 25 -10.01 -20.90 9.67
C PRO A 25 -10.70 -19.87 8.77
N LEU A 26 -11.89 -19.39 9.12
CA LEU A 26 -12.58 -18.31 8.40
C LEU A 26 -11.74 -17.02 8.36
N LYS A 27 -11.17 -16.61 9.51
CA LYS A 27 -10.24 -15.47 9.58
C LYS A 27 -9.00 -15.70 8.72
N LYS A 28 -8.43 -16.91 8.73
CA LYS A 28 -7.27 -17.28 7.91
C LYS A 28 -7.58 -17.26 6.41
N LEU A 29 -8.72 -17.81 5.99
CA LEU A 29 -9.19 -17.81 4.61
C LEU A 29 -9.40 -16.38 4.12
N LYS A 30 -10.08 -15.53 4.90
CA LYS A 30 -10.27 -14.10 4.59
C LYS A 30 -8.93 -13.37 4.42
N LEU A 31 -7.94 -13.69 5.25
CA LEU A 31 -6.60 -13.11 5.14
C LEU A 31 -5.89 -13.57 3.87
N ILE A 32 -5.95 -14.87 3.54
CA ILE A 32 -5.34 -15.42 2.32
C ILE A 32 -6.00 -14.81 1.08
N ALA A 33 -7.34 -14.77 1.03
CA ALA A 33 -8.08 -14.16 -0.07
C ALA A 33 -7.73 -12.68 -0.24
N LYS A 34 -7.65 -11.91 0.85
CA LYS A 34 -7.23 -10.50 0.81
C LYS A 34 -5.81 -10.34 0.27
N ARG A 35 -4.87 -11.21 0.67
CA ARG A 35 -3.49 -11.18 0.18
C ARG A 35 -3.41 -11.55 -1.29
N ALA A 36 -4.12 -12.60 -1.70
CA ALA A 36 -4.21 -13.02 -3.10
C ALA A 36 -4.75 -11.88 -3.97
N LEU A 37 -5.85 -11.24 -3.57
CA LEU A 37 -6.40 -10.09 -4.28
C LEU A 37 -5.37 -8.96 -4.45
N VAL A 38 -4.67 -8.58 -3.38
CA VAL A 38 -3.67 -7.51 -3.43
C VAL A 38 -2.49 -7.86 -4.33
N VAL A 39 -2.05 -9.12 -4.30
CA VAL A 39 -0.96 -9.62 -5.17
C VAL A 39 -1.42 -9.64 -6.63
N SER A 40 -2.62 -10.15 -6.91
CA SER A 40 -3.20 -10.15 -8.25
C SER A 40 -3.32 -8.73 -8.81
N LEU A 41 -3.85 -7.79 -8.03
CA LEU A 41 -3.92 -6.37 -8.42
C LEU A 41 -2.53 -5.78 -8.69
N HIS A 42 -1.54 -6.12 -7.87
CA HIS A 42 -0.16 -5.68 -8.09
C HIS A 42 0.41 -6.22 -9.42
N PHE A 43 0.19 -7.50 -9.73
CA PHE A 43 0.58 -8.07 -11.02
C PHE A 43 -0.16 -7.42 -12.19
N CYS A 44 -1.48 -7.21 -12.09
CA CYS A 44 -2.24 -6.48 -13.10
C CYS A 44 -1.72 -5.05 -13.30
N SER A 45 -1.34 -4.35 -12.22
CA SER A 45 -0.80 -2.99 -12.31
C SER A 45 0.54 -2.91 -13.05
N ARG A 46 1.28 -4.03 -13.14
CA ARG A 46 2.54 -4.13 -13.90
C ARG A 46 2.32 -4.13 -15.41
N ALA A 47 1.17 -4.59 -15.88
CA ALA A 47 0.82 -4.58 -17.31
C ALA A 47 0.54 -3.15 -17.84
N ILE A 48 0.29 -2.20 -16.94
CA ILE A 48 0.02 -0.81 -17.31
C ILE A 48 1.33 -0.10 -17.68
N PRO A 49 1.40 0.55 -18.86
CA PRO A 49 2.63 1.17 -19.36
C PRO A 49 3.07 2.34 -18.47
N LYS A 50 4.33 2.31 -18.01
CA LYS A 50 4.88 3.37 -17.15
C LYS A 50 5.34 4.58 -17.97
N LYS A 51 5.02 5.78 -17.49
CA LYS A 51 5.47 7.05 -18.07
C LYS A 51 6.88 7.35 -17.55
N ARG A 52 7.87 7.41 -18.45
CA ARG A 52 9.31 7.47 -18.11
C ARG A 52 9.69 8.66 -17.22
N ASN A 53 9.03 9.79 -17.38
CA ASN A 53 9.28 11.01 -16.64
C ASN A 53 8.33 11.26 -15.47
N LEU A 54 7.42 10.32 -15.17
CA LEU A 54 6.48 10.44 -14.05
C LEU A 54 7.05 9.84 -12.78
N ILE A 55 7.07 10.67 -11.73
CA ILE A 55 7.61 10.36 -10.42
C ILE A 55 6.55 10.68 -9.38
N VAL A 56 6.24 9.69 -8.54
CA VAL A 56 5.32 9.87 -7.42
C VAL A 56 6.09 9.91 -6.11
N PHE A 57 5.71 10.84 -5.26
CA PHE A 57 6.33 11.10 -3.96
C PHE A 57 5.33 10.84 -2.84
N GLY A 58 5.82 10.33 -1.72
CA GLY A 58 5.06 10.10 -0.51
C GLY A 58 5.96 10.24 0.72
N GLY A 59 5.38 10.49 1.87
CA GLY A 59 6.15 10.67 3.09
C GLY A 59 5.31 10.54 4.35
N GLU A 60 6.00 10.22 5.45
CA GLU A 60 5.43 10.16 6.80
C GLU A 60 4.17 9.28 6.90
N ASN A 61 4.31 8.00 6.52
CA ASN A 61 3.20 7.04 6.45
C ASN A 61 2.04 7.54 5.59
N GLY A 62 2.38 8.26 4.52
CA GLY A 62 1.49 8.89 3.57
C GLY A 62 0.71 10.07 4.12
N ARG A 63 1.03 10.61 5.31
CA ARG A 63 0.20 11.68 5.93
C ARG A 63 0.81 13.07 5.85
N GLY A 64 2.10 13.18 5.58
CA GLY A 64 2.83 14.42 5.72
C GLY A 64 3.65 14.80 4.51
N PHE A 65 3.91 16.11 4.39
CA PHE A 65 4.85 16.69 3.43
C PHE A 65 6.08 17.18 4.18
N ARG A 66 7.03 16.27 4.46
CA ARG A 66 8.24 16.58 5.24
C ARG A 66 9.38 15.57 4.98
N GLY A 67 10.54 15.84 5.57
CA GLY A 67 11.73 15.00 5.46
C GLY A 67 12.35 15.00 4.06
N ASN A 68 13.19 14.01 3.80
CA ASN A 68 13.97 13.90 2.56
C ASN A 68 13.08 13.88 1.31
N THR A 69 11.94 13.20 1.36
CA THR A 69 11.01 13.10 0.21
C THR A 69 10.46 14.47 -0.20
N LYS A 70 10.15 15.36 0.76
CA LYS A 70 9.74 16.75 0.49
C LYS A 70 10.84 17.51 -0.27
N TYR A 71 12.07 17.48 0.23
CA TYR A 71 13.15 18.24 -0.38
C TYR A 71 13.49 17.70 -1.78
N LEU A 72 13.49 16.37 -1.97
CA LEU A 72 13.63 15.78 -3.30
C LEU A 72 12.49 16.20 -4.24
N PHE A 73 11.24 16.21 -3.77
CA PHE A 73 10.10 16.69 -4.56
C PHE A 73 10.30 18.14 -5.00
N LEU A 74 10.72 19.02 -4.08
CA LEU A 74 10.92 20.45 -4.34
C LEU A 74 12.09 20.72 -5.31
N GLU A 75 13.15 19.92 -5.28
CA GLU A 75 14.27 20.05 -6.22
C GLU A 75 13.95 19.43 -7.58
N MET A 76 13.34 18.25 -7.62
CA MET A 76 13.04 17.55 -8.88
C MET A 76 11.97 18.26 -9.69
N ARG A 77 10.98 18.90 -9.06
CA ARG A 77 9.94 19.66 -9.77
C ARG A 77 10.46 20.90 -10.49
N LYS A 78 11.66 21.41 -10.16
CA LYS A 78 12.29 22.52 -10.89
C LYS A 78 12.68 22.11 -12.32
N LYS A 79 12.75 20.81 -12.59
CA LYS A 79 13.09 20.24 -13.90
C LYS A 79 11.80 20.03 -14.71
N PRO A 80 11.51 20.87 -15.72
CA PRO A 80 10.23 20.83 -16.45
C PRO A 80 9.99 19.53 -17.23
N GLN A 81 11.05 18.77 -17.51
CA GLN A 81 10.94 17.46 -18.14
C GLN A 81 10.35 16.39 -17.22
N LEU A 82 10.32 16.61 -15.89
CA LEU A 82 9.82 15.66 -14.90
C LEU A 82 8.39 16.02 -14.47
N ASP A 83 7.53 15.01 -14.45
CA ASP A 83 6.18 15.10 -13.93
C ASP A 83 6.19 14.60 -12.48
N CYS A 84 6.23 15.53 -11.52
CA CYS A 84 6.38 15.24 -10.10
C CYS A 84 5.03 15.37 -9.39
N VAL A 85 4.53 14.26 -8.87
CA VAL A 85 3.21 14.20 -8.21
C VAL A 85 3.34 13.73 -6.77
N TRP A 86 2.70 14.45 -5.85
CA TRP A 86 2.62 14.04 -4.45
C TRP A 86 1.37 13.21 -4.20
N ILE A 87 1.53 12.04 -3.59
CA ILE A 87 0.41 11.20 -3.16
C ILE A 87 0.34 11.21 -1.64
N SER A 88 -0.84 11.46 -1.10
CA SER A 88 -1.07 11.52 0.34
C SER A 88 -2.38 10.81 0.72
N LYS A 89 -2.45 10.35 1.96
CA LYS A 89 -3.63 9.85 2.69
C LYS A 89 -4.29 10.95 3.50
N ASN A 90 -3.67 12.13 3.65
CA ASN A 90 -4.22 13.26 4.38
C ASN A 90 -4.76 14.33 3.41
N ASP A 91 -6.05 14.61 3.47
CA ASP A 91 -6.70 15.60 2.58
C ASP A 91 -6.22 17.03 2.85
N GLN A 92 -5.85 17.36 4.09
CA GLN A 92 -5.31 18.68 4.43
C GLN A 92 -3.97 18.91 3.72
N VAL A 93 -3.09 17.89 3.68
CA VAL A 93 -1.83 17.97 2.94
C VAL A 93 -2.07 18.10 1.45
N VAL A 94 -3.01 17.33 0.89
CA VAL A 94 -3.38 17.44 -0.54
C VAL A 94 -3.87 18.85 -0.85
N ALA A 95 -4.79 19.39 -0.05
CA ALA A 95 -5.34 20.73 -0.24
C ALA A 95 -4.25 21.81 -0.10
N GLN A 96 -3.38 21.70 0.90
CA GLN A 96 -2.26 22.62 1.10
C GLN A 96 -1.31 22.64 -0.10
N LEU A 97 -0.90 21.48 -0.60
CA LEU A 97 0.02 21.38 -1.74
C LEU A 97 -0.62 21.89 -3.02
N ASN A 98 -1.89 21.55 -3.26
CA ASN A 98 -2.62 22.08 -4.42
C ASN A 98 -2.77 23.61 -4.34
N LYS A 99 -3.02 24.18 -3.16
CA LYS A 99 -3.05 25.65 -2.96
C LYS A 99 -1.70 26.31 -3.23
N GLN A 100 -0.60 25.59 -3.03
CA GLN A 100 0.76 26.03 -3.37
C GLN A 100 1.11 25.83 -4.86
N GLY A 101 0.17 25.37 -5.68
CA GLY A 101 0.37 25.11 -7.11
C GLY A 101 1.09 23.79 -7.40
N TYR A 102 1.13 22.87 -6.45
CA TYR A 102 1.75 21.56 -6.62
C TYR A 102 0.72 20.52 -7.01
N GLN A 103 1.11 19.53 -7.82
CA GLN A 103 0.23 18.41 -8.15
C GLN A 103 0.20 17.42 -6.99
N ALA A 104 -0.89 17.44 -6.22
CA ALA A 104 -1.10 16.52 -5.13
C ALA A 104 -2.46 15.83 -5.22
N TYR A 105 -2.48 14.52 -4.96
CA TYR A 105 -3.71 13.71 -5.01
C TYR A 105 -3.81 12.74 -3.84
N LYS A 106 -5.05 12.44 -3.46
CA LYS A 106 -5.35 11.40 -2.48
C LYS A 106 -4.99 10.02 -3.05
N HIS A 107 -4.39 9.14 -2.25
CA HIS A 107 -3.95 7.81 -2.69
C HIS A 107 -5.04 6.92 -3.35
N HIS A 108 -6.32 7.15 -3.05
CA HIS A 108 -7.46 6.41 -3.63
C HIS A 108 -8.38 7.29 -4.48
N SER A 109 -8.02 8.55 -4.77
CA SER A 109 -8.79 9.31 -5.77
C SER A 109 -8.48 8.77 -7.18
N PRO A 110 -9.39 8.93 -8.16
CA PRO A 110 -9.16 8.47 -9.53
C PRO A 110 -7.83 8.98 -10.11
N LYS A 111 -7.49 10.26 -9.88
CA LYS A 111 -6.20 10.84 -10.27
C LYS A 111 -5.04 10.22 -9.50
N GLY A 112 -5.16 10.03 -8.19
CA GLY A 112 -4.10 9.41 -7.40
C GLY A 112 -3.82 7.96 -7.80
N VAL A 113 -4.86 7.19 -8.11
CA VAL A 113 -4.74 5.83 -8.66
C VAL A 113 -4.06 5.86 -10.02
N TYR A 114 -4.51 6.73 -10.93
CA TYR A 114 -3.91 6.92 -12.25
C TYR A 114 -2.39 7.20 -12.18
N TYR A 115 -1.99 8.17 -11.35
CA TYR A 115 -0.57 8.54 -11.23
C TYR A 115 0.27 7.43 -10.60
N GLN A 116 -0.25 6.72 -9.58
CA GLN A 116 0.44 5.56 -9.01
C GLN A 116 0.61 4.43 -10.04
N LEU A 117 -0.44 4.13 -10.82
CA LEU A 117 -0.42 3.10 -11.86
C LEU A 117 0.57 3.43 -13.00
N ARG A 118 0.77 4.70 -13.34
CA ARG A 118 1.62 5.12 -14.46
C ARG A 118 3.05 5.49 -14.04
N ALA A 119 3.33 5.66 -12.74
CA ALA A 119 4.63 6.11 -12.26
C ALA A 119 5.76 5.13 -12.60
N LYS A 120 6.88 5.67 -13.12
CA LYS A 120 8.10 4.88 -13.33
C LYS A 120 8.96 4.84 -12.07
N LEU A 121 9.00 5.94 -11.31
CA LEU A 121 9.76 6.07 -10.08
C LEU A 121 8.82 6.46 -8.92
N VAL A 122 9.04 5.83 -7.77
CA VAL A 122 8.29 6.05 -6.54
C VAL A 122 9.28 6.37 -5.44
N ILE A 123 9.18 7.56 -4.85
CA ILE A 123 10.07 8.02 -3.77
C ILE A 123 9.28 8.08 -2.47
N HIS A 124 9.74 7.36 -1.44
CA HIS A 124 9.11 7.29 -0.13
C HIS A 124 10.12 7.32 1.01
N SER A 125 9.61 7.55 2.23
CA SER A 125 10.41 7.62 3.46
C SER A 125 10.25 6.39 4.35
N HIS A 126 9.09 5.75 4.30
CA HIS A 126 8.75 4.58 5.13
C HIS A 126 8.60 3.36 4.22
N SER A 127 7.68 2.45 4.52
CA SER A 127 7.36 1.37 3.60
C SER A 127 6.45 1.86 2.47
N ILE A 128 6.53 1.20 1.32
CA ILE A 128 5.61 1.43 0.19
C ILE A 128 4.14 1.31 0.61
N ASN A 129 3.83 0.42 1.56
CA ASN A 129 2.47 0.16 2.01
C ASN A 129 1.95 1.26 2.96
N ASP A 130 2.86 1.92 3.66
CA ASP A 130 2.51 3.01 4.57
C ASP A 130 2.35 4.31 3.79
N ASP A 131 3.24 4.59 2.84
CA ASP A 131 3.20 5.83 2.06
C ASP A 131 2.20 5.77 0.90
N PHE A 132 1.95 4.60 0.30
CA PHE A 132 1.13 4.44 -0.92
C PHE A 132 0.21 3.20 -0.90
N SER A 133 -0.56 3.03 -1.98
CA SER A 133 -1.30 1.81 -2.26
C SER A 133 -0.43 0.84 -3.07
N LYS A 134 0.22 -0.10 -2.39
CA LYS A 134 1.16 -1.06 -3.01
C LYS A 134 0.59 -1.82 -4.21
N SER A 135 -0.72 -2.04 -4.24
CA SER A 135 -1.42 -2.72 -5.34
C SER A 135 -1.31 -1.97 -6.67
N PHE A 136 -1.02 -0.67 -6.67
CA PHE A 136 -0.97 0.15 -7.87
C PHE A 136 0.45 0.39 -8.41
N LEU A 137 1.47 -0.02 -7.67
CA LEU A 137 2.87 0.33 -7.95
C LEU A 137 3.65 -0.80 -8.67
N GLY A 138 2.98 -1.81 -9.22
CA GLY A 138 3.65 -2.91 -9.92
C GLY A 138 4.47 -2.42 -11.10
N GLY A 139 5.75 -2.80 -11.17
CA GLY A 139 6.67 -2.38 -12.24
C GLY A 139 7.29 -0.98 -12.08
N ALA A 140 6.96 -0.25 -11.01
CA ALA A 140 7.64 0.99 -10.67
C ALA A 140 8.95 0.71 -9.92
N ILE A 141 9.94 1.59 -10.09
CA ILE A 141 11.19 1.58 -9.32
C ILE A 141 10.93 2.27 -7.99
N SER A 142 11.24 1.60 -6.89
CA SER A 142 11.06 2.08 -5.52
C SER A 142 12.36 2.65 -5.00
N TYR A 143 12.35 3.90 -4.56
CA TYR A 143 13.48 4.56 -3.90
C TYR A 143 13.08 4.99 -2.50
N ASN A 144 13.68 4.36 -1.49
CA ASN A 144 13.39 4.61 -0.09
C ASN A 144 14.46 5.52 0.53
N THR A 145 14.07 6.71 0.98
CA THR A 145 14.98 7.67 1.62
C THR A 145 15.24 7.38 3.09
N TRP A 146 14.52 6.40 3.66
CA TRP A 146 14.43 6.19 5.10
C TRP A 146 14.00 7.46 5.87
N HIS A 147 13.98 7.36 7.20
CA HIS A 147 13.57 8.43 8.11
C HIS A 147 14.66 8.78 9.14
N GLY A 148 15.92 8.44 8.85
CA GLY A 148 17.08 8.80 9.67
C GLY A 148 17.98 7.61 10.00
N VAL A 149 19.07 7.91 10.71
CA VAL A 149 20.04 6.90 11.18
C VAL A 149 19.42 6.13 12.35
N GLY A 150 19.30 4.82 12.19
CA GLY A 150 18.66 3.95 13.18
C GLY A 150 19.54 3.75 14.43
N LEU A 151 19.28 4.52 15.49
CA LEU A 151 19.93 4.32 16.80
C LEU A 151 19.49 3.02 17.49
N LYS A 152 18.26 2.54 17.20
CA LYS A 152 17.71 1.28 17.72
C LYS A 152 17.77 0.21 16.64
N LYS A 153 17.93 -1.06 17.05
CA LYS A 153 17.90 -2.22 16.13
C LYS A 153 16.59 -2.23 15.34
N VAL A 154 16.69 -2.00 14.05
CA VAL A 154 15.57 -2.03 13.10
C VAL A 154 15.26 -3.46 12.67
N TRP A 155 14.24 -3.60 11.82
CA TRP A 155 13.63 -4.88 11.44
C TRP A 155 14.64 -5.97 11.05
N GLY A 156 15.66 -5.65 10.26
CA GLY A 156 16.68 -6.61 9.81
C GLY A 156 17.71 -7.03 10.87
N ALA A 157 17.83 -6.30 11.98
CA ALA A 157 18.80 -6.58 13.05
C ALA A 157 18.14 -7.13 14.33
N ASN A 158 16.82 -7.30 14.33
CA ASN A 158 16.06 -7.79 15.48
C ASN A 158 15.76 -9.29 15.34
N LYS A 159 16.33 -10.10 16.25
CA LYS A 159 16.21 -11.58 16.24
C LYS A 159 14.78 -12.12 16.23
N LYS A 160 13.80 -11.34 16.70
CA LYS A 160 12.39 -11.74 16.75
C LYS A 160 11.68 -11.59 15.40
N THR A 161 12.25 -10.85 14.44
CA THR A 161 11.59 -10.61 13.16
C THR A 161 11.81 -11.76 12.19
N PHE A 162 10.87 -11.91 11.26
CA PHE A 162 11.01 -12.88 10.18
C PHE A 162 12.22 -12.57 9.29
N SER A 163 12.48 -11.30 8.96
CA SER A 163 13.65 -10.91 8.16
C SER A 163 14.97 -11.38 8.74
N TYR A 164 15.16 -11.24 10.05
CA TYR A 164 16.40 -11.68 10.67
C TYR A 164 16.60 -13.19 10.50
N LYS A 165 15.53 -13.96 10.67
CA LYS A 165 15.57 -15.43 10.59
C LYS A 165 15.83 -15.98 9.18
N ILE A 166 15.53 -15.23 8.13
CA ILE A 166 15.75 -15.65 6.74
C ILE A 166 17.09 -15.15 6.15
N LEU A 167 17.71 -14.15 6.79
CA LEU A 167 18.98 -13.56 6.35
C LEU A 167 20.19 -14.20 7.05
N GLN A 168 19.97 -15.05 8.05
CA GLN A 168 20.98 -15.92 8.65
C GLN A 168 20.92 -17.29 8.01
#